data_AF-A0A173VUR0-F1
#
_entry.id   AF-A0A173VUR0-F1
#
_cell.length_a   1.000
_cell.length_b   1.000
_cell.length_c   1.000
_cell.angle_alpha   90.00
_cell.angle_beta   90.00
_cell.angle_gamma   90.00
#
_symmetry.space_group_name_H-M   'P 1'
#
loop_
_entity.id
_entity.type
_entity.pdbx_description
1 polymer ?
#
loop_
_entity_poly.entity_id
_entity_poly.type
_entity_poly.pdbx_seq_one_letter_code
_entity_poly.pdbx_strand_id
1 'polypeptide(L)'
;MAEYSIINWIRTDKPMKRNGKYPIYLRIRVRDKETKVPTGIDIKKERWDDKKKEPKDKALLIQLNKKREDLDLHINRALADGQELTMNLIKEFYSGKRKVKPESQSFYTYYLDFVERKRKEGLNPETIRVYMTTYNVLKEFREEFLLSDISLSFIEEFDDHMKEVNGNSSGGRNPKHKNMRTVILDMLKHDI
;
A
#
# COMPACT_ATOMS: atom_id res chain seq x y z
N MET A 1 8.96 -22.88 -17.55
CA MET A 1 7.52 -22.55 -17.70
C MET A 1 7.27 -21.32 -16.83
N ALA A 2 6.56 -20.31 -17.32
CA ALA A 2 6.22 -19.16 -16.48
C ALA A 2 5.40 -19.64 -15.27
N GLU A 3 5.73 -19.16 -14.07
CA GLU A 3 5.05 -19.56 -12.83
C GLU A 3 3.57 -19.13 -12.79
N TYR A 4 3.20 -18.21 -13.69
CA TYR A 4 1.84 -17.73 -13.86
C TYR A 4 1.54 -17.32 -15.31
N SER A 5 0.25 -17.10 -15.59
CA SER A 5 -0.22 -16.52 -16.86
C SER A 5 -1.34 -15.52 -16.61
N ILE A 6 -1.33 -14.40 -17.34
CA ILE A 6 -2.39 -13.39 -17.36
C ILE A 6 -2.98 -13.31 -18.77
N ILE A 7 -4.28 -13.57 -18.91
CA ILE A 7 -4.99 -13.57 -20.18
C ILE A 7 -6.24 -12.71 -20.07
N ASN A 8 -6.54 -11.89 -21.08
CA ASN A 8 -7.80 -11.15 -21.10
C ASN A 8 -8.99 -12.09 -21.36
N TRP A 9 -10.08 -11.89 -20.65
CA TRP A 9 -11.23 -12.78 -20.66
C TRP A 9 -12.55 -12.03 -20.70
N ILE A 10 -13.26 -12.08 -21.83
CA ILE A 10 -14.63 -11.58 -21.93
C ILE A 10 -15.59 -12.53 -21.19
N ARG A 11 -16.42 -11.99 -20.27
CA ARG A 11 -17.37 -12.78 -19.47
C ARG A 11 -18.68 -13.03 -20.21
N THR A 12 -18.63 -13.81 -21.28
CA THR A 12 -19.84 -14.26 -22.01
C THR A 12 -20.60 -15.37 -21.28
N ASP A 13 -20.03 -15.93 -20.21
CA ASP A 13 -20.69 -16.87 -19.30
C ASP A 13 -21.78 -16.23 -18.43
N LYS A 14 -21.87 -14.89 -18.41
CA LYS A 14 -22.88 -14.13 -17.67
C LYS A 14 -23.81 -13.38 -18.63
N PRO A 15 -25.07 -13.11 -18.22
CA PRO A 15 -25.98 -12.30 -19.00
C PRO A 15 -25.36 -10.94 -19.36
N MET A 16 -25.67 -10.47 -20.57
CA MET A 16 -25.25 -9.16 -21.04
C MET A 16 -25.73 -8.08 -20.08
N LYS A 17 -24.88 -7.08 -19.82
CA LYS A 17 -25.25 -5.94 -18.96
C LYS A 17 -26.35 -5.10 -19.63
N ARG A 18 -27.07 -4.29 -18.84
CA ARG A 18 -28.10 -3.34 -19.32
C ARG A 18 -27.60 -2.40 -20.43
N ASN A 19 -26.29 -2.13 -20.47
CA ASN A 19 -25.65 -1.30 -21.50
C ASN A 19 -25.38 -2.03 -22.84
N GLY A 20 -25.81 -3.29 -22.99
CA GLY A 20 -25.59 -4.08 -24.20
C GLY A 20 -24.15 -4.56 -24.40
N LYS A 21 -23.34 -4.61 -23.33
CA LYS A 21 -21.93 -4.99 -23.37
C LYS A 21 -21.62 -6.12 -22.38
N TYR A 22 -20.49 -6.79 -22.61
CA TYR A 22 -19.91 -7.78 -21.72
C TYR A 22 -18.67 -7.21 -21.02
N PRO A 23 -18.46 -7.49 -19.73
CA PRO A 23 -17.27 -7.03 -19.05
C PRO A 23 -16.05 -7.87 -19.43
N ILE A 24 -14.90 -7.20 -19.51
CA ILE A 24 -13.59 -7.83 -19.68
C ILE A 24 -12.96 -8.03 -18.30
N TYR A 25 -12.44 -9.22 -18.06
CA TYR A 25 -11.69 -9.59 -16.87
C TYR A 25 -10.26 -9.95 -17.26
N LEU A 26 -9.33 -9.88 -16.32
CA LEU A 26 -8.06 -10.59 -16.45
C LEU A 26 -8.22 -11.95 -15.77
N ARG A 27 -7.94 -13.03 -16.49
CA ARG A 27 -7.84 -14.38 -15.94
C ARG A 27 -6.38 -14.61 -15.57
N ILE A 28 -6.13 -14.84 -14.29
CA ILE A 28 -4.80 -15.13 -13.75
C ILE A 28 -4.79 -16.59 -13.34
N ARG A 29 -3.76 -17.31 -13.78
CA ARG A 29 -3.49 -18.68 -13.38
C ARG A 29 -2.12 -18.73 -12.72
N VAL A 30 -2.05 -19.31 -11.53
CA VAL A 30 -0.80 -19.61 -10.81
C VAL A 30 -0.85 -21.09 -10.47
N ARG A 31 0.09 -21.87 -11.01
CA ARG A 31 0.10 -23.34 -10.88
C ARG A 31 -1.26 -23.96 -11.29
N ASP A 32 -1.93 -24.63 -10.36
CA ASP A 32 -3.22 -25.31 -10.49
C ASP A 32 -4.43 -24.41 -10.18
N LYS A 33 -4.20 -23.21 -9.63
CA LYS A 33 -5.26 -22.29 -9.20
C LYS A 33 -5.47 -21.17 -10.21
N GLU A 34 -6.72 -20.72 -10.33
CA GLU A 34 -7.07 -19.57 -11.15
C GLU A 34 -8.02 -18.60 -10.44
N THR A 35 -7.93 -17.33 -10.87
CA THR A 35 -8.87 -16.28 -10.48
C THR A 35 -9.19 -15.38 -11.66
N LYS A 36 -10.31 -14.67 -11.59
CA LYS A 36 -10.73 -13.68 -12.59
C LYS A 36 -10.97 -12.36 -11.89
N VAL A 37 -10.29 -11.31 -12.32
CA VAL A 37 -10.39 -9.97 -11.72
C VAL A 37 -11.02 -9.00 -12.72
N PRO A 38 -11.95 -8.14 -12.28
CA PRO A 38 -12.64 -7.22 -13.17
C PRO A 38 -11.70 -6.09 -13.62
N THR A 39 -11.72 -5.75 -14.91
CA THR A 39 -10.94 -4.62 -15.43
C THR A 39 -11.68 -3.29 -15.30
N GLY A 40 -13.01 -3.33 -15.15
CA GLY A 40 -13.88 -2.16 -15.27
C GLY A 40 -14.20 -1.76 -16.72
N ILE A 41 -13.68 -2.49 -17.72
CA ILE A 41 -13.91 -2.24 -19.14
C ILE A 41 -15.03 -3.15 -19.65
N ASP A 42 -15.99 -2.57 -20.38
CA ASP A 42 -17.08 -3.28 -21.02
C ASP A 42 -16.99 -3.16 -22.54
N ILE A 43 -17.22 -4.26 -23.26
CA ILE A 43 -17.12 -4.33 -24.72
C ILE A 43 -18.33 -5.04 -25.36
N LYS A 44 -18.69 -4.61 -26.57
CA LYS A 44 -19.65 -5.34 -27.41
C LYS A 44 -19.00 -6.60 -27.97
N LYS A 45 -19.75 -7.70 -28.07
CA LYS A 45 -19.21 -9.01 -28.49
C LYS A 45 -18.56 -8.96 -29.88
N GLU A 46 -19.10 -8.16 -30.79
CA GLU A 46 -18.63 -8.04 -32.18
C GLU A 46 -17.27 -7.30 -32.27
N ARG A 47 -16.96 -6.48 -31.28
CA ARG A 47 -15.70 -5.72 -31.16
C ARG A 47 -14.60 -6.49 -30.41
N TRP A 48 -14.87 -7.72 -29.98
CA TRP A 48 -13.89 -8.61 -29.38
C TRP A 48 -13.28 -9.55 -30.44
N ASP A 49 -11.97 -9.76 -30.39
CA ASP A 49 -11.27 -10.81 -31.14
C ASP A 49 -11.04 -12.00 -30.22
N ASP A 50 -11.76 -13.10 -30.44
CA ASP A 50 -11.67 -14.27 -29.57
C ASP A 50 -10.40 -15.10 -29.80
N LYS A 51 -9.77 -14.99 -30.97
CA LYS A 51 -8.51 -15.69 -31.26
C LYS A 51 -7.35 -15.00 -30.54
N LYS A 52 -7.31 -13.67 -30.59
CA LYS A 52 -6.29 -12.86 -29.91
C LYS A 52 -6.59 -12.62 -28.43
N LYS A 53 -7.84 -12.82 -28.02
CA LYS A 53 -8.35 -12.43 -26.69
C LYS A 53 -8.13 -10.94 -26.42
N GLU A 54 -8.52 -10.09 -27.38
CA GLU A 54 -8.26 -8.66 -27.34
C GLU A 54 -9.42 -7.84 -27.91
N PRO A 55 -9.60 -6.57 -27.49
CA PRO A 55 -10.43 -5.61 -28.20
C PRO A 55 -9.88 -5.35 -29.61
N LYS A 56 -10.76 -5.28 -30.60
CA LYS A 56 -10.41 -4.79 -31.95
C LYS A 56 -10.11 -3.29 -31.96
N ASP A 57 -10.61 -2.57 -30.97
CA ASP A 57 -10.39 -1.13 -30.78
C ASP A 57 -9.03 -0.87 -30.11
N LYS A 58 -8.18 -0.07 -30.76
CA LYS A 58 -6.82 0.22 -30.28
C LYS A 58 -6.80 0.95 -28.94
N ALA A 59 -7.72 1.88 -28.70
CA ALA A 59 -7.74 2.65 -27.45
C ALA A 59 -8.12 1.76 -26.26
N LEU A 60 -9.12 0.89 -26.45
CA LEU A 60 -9.48 -0.12 -25.45
C LEU A 60 -8.36 -1.13 -25.22
N LEU A 61 -7.65 -1.55 -26.27
CA LEU A 61 -6.51 -2.45 -26.16
C LEU A 61 -5.39 -1.81 -25.31
N ILE A 62 -5.04 -0.55 -25.55
CA ILE A 62 -4.02 0.18 -24.76
C ILE A 62 -4.43 0.23 -23.28
N GLN A 63 -5.69 0.57 -22.98
CA GLN A 63 -6.17 0.62 -21.59
C GLN A 63 -6.14 -0.76 -20.91
N LEU A 64 -6.47 -1.81 -21.64
CA LEU A 64 -6.45 -3.18 -21.14
C LEU A 64 -5.02 -3.67 -20.91
N ASN A 65 -4.10 -3.38 -21.83
CA ASN A 65 -2.68 -3.71 -21.71
C ASN A 65 -2.06 -3.01 -20.51
N LYS A 66 -2.35 -1.73 -20.29
CA LYS A 66 -1.89 -1.01 -19.09
C LYS A 66 -2.31 -1.72 -17.80
N LYS A 67 -3.58 -2.15 -17.70
CA LYS A 67 -4.07 -2.89 -16.52
C LYS A 67 -3.38 -4.24 -16.34
N ARG A 68 -3.03 -4.90 -17.43
CA ARG A 68 -2.26 -6.16 -17.42
C ARG A 68 -0.82 -5.92 -16.97
N GLU A 69 -0.16 -4.91 -17.51
CA GLU A 69 1.19 -4.50 -17.16
C GLU A 69 1.30 -4.06 -15.70
N ASP A 70 0.32 -3.30 -15.19
CA ASP A 70 0.29 -2.89 -13.77
C ASP A 70 0.25 -4.12 -12.83
N LEU A 71 -0.53 -5.14 -13.18
CA LEU A 71 -0.59 -6.39 -12.41
C LEU A 71 0.69 -7.20 -12.56
N ASP A 72 1.22 -7.30 -13.77
CA ASP A 72 2.45 -8.03 -14.05
C ASP A 72 3.63 -7.42 -13.28
N LEU A 73 3.76 -6.09 -13.29
CA LEU A 73 4.74 -5.35 -12.51
C LEU A 73 4.58 -5.58 -11.00
N HIS A 74 3.35 -5.65 -10.50
CA HIS A 74 3.10 -5.95 -9.09
C HIS A 74 3.55 -7.36 -8.71
N ILE A 75 3.25 -8.36 -9.54
CA ILE A 75 3.70 -9.75 -9.33
C ILE A 75 5.22 -9.83 -9.37
N ASN A 76 5.85 -9.21 -10.38
CA ASN A 76 7.30 -9.23 -10.54
C ASN A 76 8.03 -8.58 -9.36
N ARG A 77 7.48 -7.49 -8.80
CA ARG A 77 8.03 -6.87 -7.58
C ARG A 77 7.94 -7.80 -6.37
N ALA A 78 6.78 -8.40 -6.13
CA ALA A 78 6.60 -9.34 -5.03
C ALA A 78 7.56 -10.53 -5.12
N LEU A 79 7.76 -11.07 -6.33
CA LEU A 79 8.74 -12.13 -6.59
C LEU A 79 10.18 -11.67 -6.34
N ALA A 80 10.54 -10.46 -6.77
CA ALA A 80 11.86 -9.88 -6.53
C ALA A 80 12.14 -9.67 -5.03
N ASP A 81 11.10 -9.35 -4.25
CA ASP A 81 11.16 -9.22 -2.80
C ASP A 81 11.14 -10.59 -2.06
N GLY A 82 11.19 -11.72 -2.81
CA GLY A 82 11.22 -13.07 -2.26
C GLY A 82 9.87 -13.59 -1.76
N GLN A 83 8.76 -12.91 -2.07
CA GLN A 83 7.43 -13.36 -1.68
C GLN A 83 6.98 -14.53 -2.56
N GLU A 84 6.27 -15.50 -1.96
CA GLU A 84 5.65 -16.56 -2.74
C GLU A 84 4.45 -16.03 -3.54
N LEU A 85 4.39 -16.36 -4.83
CA LEU A 85 3.24 -16.03 -5.67
C LEU A 85 2.00 -16.82 -5.24
N THR A 86 1.08 -16.15 -4.54
CA THR A 86 -0.19 -16.72 -4.09
C THR A 86 -1.40 -16.01 -4.70
N MET A 87 -2.57 -16.66 -4.65
CA MET A 87 -3.83 -16.03 -5.06
C MET A 87 -4.24 -14.85 -4.17
N ASN A 88 -3.75 -14.79 -2.93
CA ASN A 88 -4.03 -13.67 -2.03
C ASN A 88 -3.31 -12.40 -2.50
N LEU A 89 -2.04 -12.51 -2.94
CA LEU A 89 -1.29 -11.39 -3.53
C LEU A 89 -2.07 -10.73 -4.68
N ILE A 90 -2.63 -11.54 -5.59
CA ILE A 90 -3.45 -11.04 -6.71
C ILE A 90 -4.71 -10.32 -6.21
N LYS A 91 -5.39 -10.88 -5.20
CA LYS A 91 -6.60 -10.25 -4.63
C LYS A 91 -6.28 -8.94 -3.93
N GLU A 92 -5.14 -8.85 -3.25
CA GLU A 92 -4.68 -7.63 -2.55
C GLU A 92 -4.52 -6.46 -3.52
N PHE A 93 -3.87 -6.68 -4.67
CA PHE A 93 -3.73 -5.66 -5.72
C PHE A 93 -5.07 -5.04 -6.15
N TYR A 94 -6.13 -5.84 -6.29
CA TYR A 94 -7.46 -5.37 -6.71
C TYR A 94 -8.37 -4.94 -5.57
N SER A 95 -8.03 -5.25 -4.33
CA SER A 95 -8.83 -4.86 -3.15
C SER A 95 -8.78 -3.36 -2.85
N GLY A 96 -8.01 -2.57 -3.62
CA GLY A 96 -7.84 -1.14 -3.38
C GLY A 96 -6.96 -0.83 -2.16
N LYS A 97 -6.53 -1.87 -1.43
CA LYS A 97 -5.42 -1.79 -0.47
C LYS A 97 -4.13 -1.67 -1.27
N ARG A 98 -3.93 -0.53 -1.93
CA ARG A 98 -2.57 -0.09 -2.23
C ARG A 98 -1.87 -0.11 -0.88
N LYS A 99 -0.94 -1.04 -0.68
CA LYS A 99 0.16 -0.77 0.24
C LYS A 99 0.78 0.49 -0.35
N VAL A 100 0.42 1.65 0.20
CA VAL A 100 1.26 2.84 0.08
C VAL A 100 2.61 2.30 0.47
N LYS A 101 3.56 2.39 -0.46
CA LYS A 101 4.96 2.15 -0.17
C LYS A 101 5.22 2.74 1.21
N PRO A 102 5.55 1.94 2.22
CA PRO A 102 5.71 2.42 3.59
C PRO A 102 6.47 3.75 3.67
N GLU A 103 7.52 3.87 2.85
CA GLU A 103 8.37 5.04 2.72
C GLU A 103 7.63 6.33 2.29
N SER A 104 6.45 6.21 1.68
CA SER A 104 5.58 7.31 1.22
C SER A 104 4.38 7.56 2.15
N GLN A 105 4.25 6.83 3.26
CA GLN A 105 3.23 7.08 4.27
C GLN A 105 3.66 8.24 5.17
N SER A 106 2.71 9.08 5.60
CA SER A 106 2.97 10.08 6.63
C SER A 106 3.32 9.37 7.94
N PHE A 107 4.44 9.75 8.55
CA PHE A 107 4.85 9.22 9.86
C PHE A 107 3.75 9.43 10.90
N TYR A 108 3.06 10.56 10.85
CA TYR A 108 2.02 10.92 11.80
C TYR A 108 0.79 10.02 11.74
N THR A 109 0.36 9.65 10.54
CA THR A 109 -0.74 8.69 10.38
C THR A 109 -0.39 7.38 11.07
N TYR A 110 0.80 6.83 10.79
CA TYR A 110 1.24 5.59 11.44
C TYR A 110 1.40 5.74 12.95
N TYR A 111 1.97 6.86 13.41
CA TYR A 111 2.18 7.12 14.83
C TYR A 111 0.86 7.08 15.61
N LEU A 112 -0.19 7.73 15.09
CA LEU A 112 -1.51 7.72 15.72
C LEU A 112 -2.13 6.31 15.70
N ASP A 113 -2.01 5.58 14.60
CA ASP A 113 -2.47 4.19 14.52
C ASP A 113 -1.73 3.29 15.53
N PHE A 114 -0.42 3.49 15.71
CA PHE A 114 0.36 2.82 16.73
C PHE A 114 -0.16 3.12 18.15
N VAL A 115 -0.39 4.40 18.48
CA VAL A 115 -0.90 4.80 19.79
C VAL A 115 -2.29 4.20 20.05
N GLU A 116 -3.18 4.21 19.07
CA GLU A 116 -4.52 3.65 19.20
C GLU A 116 -4.52 2.12 19.33
N ARG A 117 -3.60 1.42 18.65
CA ARG A 117 -3.37 -0.02 18.91
C ARG A 117 -2.92 -0.27 20.34
N LYS A 118 -1.94 0.50 20.84
CA LYS A 118 -1.45 0.36 22.22
C LYS A 118 -2.53 0.67 23.26
N ARG A 119 -3.39 1.65 22.98
CA ARG A 119 -4.57 1.95 23.81
C ARG A 119 -5.50 0.74 23.90
N LYS A 120 -5.80 0.09 22.76
CA LYS A 120 -6.66 -1.11 22.71
C LYS A 120 -6.03 -2.34 23.37
N GLU A 121 -4.70 -2.44 23.34
CA GLU A 121 -3.93 -3.47 24.06
C GLU A 121 -3.90 -3.26 25.59
N GLY A 122 -4.50 -2.16 26.09
CA GLY A 122 -4.56 -1.87 27.52
C GLY A 122 -3.30 -1.22 28.08
N LEU A 123 -2.47 -0.57 27.23
CA LEU A 123 -1.31 0.18 27.71
C LEU A 123 -1.77 1.30 28.68
N ASN A 124 -0.96 1.54 29.71
CA ASN A 124 -1.26 2.53 30.74
C ASN A 124 -1.63 3.91 30.11
N PRO A 125 -2.77 4.51 30.48
CA PRO A 125 -3.21 5.82 29.96
C PRO A 125 -2.17 6.94 30.11
N GLU A 126 -1.37 6.91 31.18
CA GLU A 126 -0.29 7.87 31.39
C GLU A 126 0.80 7.70 30.32
N THR A 127 1.13 6.46 29.96
CA THR A 127 2.09 6.19 28.88
C THR A 127 1.53 6.64 27.53
N ILE A 128 0.23 6.44 27.29
CA ILE A 128 -0.46 6.97 26.09
C ILE A 128 -0.36 8.50 26.05
N ARG A 129 -0.55 9.19 27.19
CA ARG A 129 -0.39 10.64 27.27
C ARG A 129 1.01 11.08 26.88
N VAL A 130 2.04 10.39 27.36
CA VAL A 130 3.44 10.68 27.02
C VAL A 130 3.73 10.49 25.52
N TYR A 131 3.14 9.46 24.88
CA TYR A 131 3.21 9.31 23.43
C TYR A 131 2.54 10.48 22.70
N MET A 132 1.38 10.94 23.16
CA MET A 132 0.70 12.09 22.55
C MET A 132 1.46 13.41 22.77
N THR A 133 2.11 13.61 23.92
CA THR A 133 3.01 14.75 24.12
C THR A 133 4.17 14.73 23.12
N THR A 134 4.75 13.55 22.87
CA THR A 134 5.83 13.42 21.88
C THR A 134 5.32 13.73 20.46
N TYR A 135 4.11 13.26 20.12
CA TYR A 135 3.47 13.57 18.85
C TYR A 135 3.31 15.07 18.62
N ASN A 136 2.82 15.81 19.63
CA ASN A 136 2.63 17.26 19.53
C ASN A 136 3.96 18.00 19.32
N VAL A 137 5.01 17.62 20.06
CA VAL A 137 6.34 18.22 19.91
C VAL A 137 6.95 17.92 18.54
N LEU A 138 6.74 16.72 17.99
CA LEU A 138 7.13 16.42 16.61
C LEU A 138 6.36 17.29 15.61
N LYS A 139 5.05 17.48 15.83
CA LYS A 139 4.19 18.28 14.95
C LYS A 139 4.57 19.76 14.94
N GLU A 140 5.00 20.29 16.09
CA GLU A 140 5.57 21.63 16.23
C GLU A 140 6.91 21.77 15.49
N PHE A 141 7.76 20.74 15.58
CA PHE A 141 9.04 20.70 14.87
C PHE A 141 8.87 20.67 13.35
N ARG A 142 8.01 19.79 12.84
CA ARG A 142 7.74 19.66 11.41
C ARG A 142 6.29 19.27 11.16
N GLU A 143 5.54 20.12 10.48
CA GLU A 143 4.10 19.94 10.29
C GLU A 143 3.77 18.63 9.56
N GLU A 144 4.48 18.24 8.51
CA GLU A 144 4.30 16.95 7.82
C GLU A 144 5.65 16.41 7.33
N PHE A 145 5.80 15.08 7.36
CA PHE A 145 6.92 14.38 6.74
C PHE A 145 6.59 12.90 6.48
N LEU A 146 7.30 12.32 5.52
CA LEU A 146 7.18 10.92 5.12
C LEU A 146 8.11 10.03 5.94
N LEU A 147 7.85 8.72 5.98
CA LEU A 147 8.78 7.78 6.61
C LEU A 147 10.20 7.85 6.00
N SER A 148 10.30 8.09 4.69
CA SER A 148 11.58 8.26 3.99
C SER A 148 12.38 9.50 4.39
N ASP A 149 11.74 10.50 5.02
CA ASP A 149 12.42 11.71 5.47
C ASP A 149 13.16 11.50 6.80
N ILE A 150 12.98 10.36 7.46
CA ILE A 150 13.61 10.04 8.74
C ILE A 150 15.04 9.59 8.50
N SER A 151 15.95 10.55 8.60
CA SER A 151 17.40 10.35 8.56
C SER A 151 18.04 10.61 9.92
N LEU A 152 19.35 10.38 10.02
CA LEU A 152 20.12 10.84 11.19
C LEU A 152 20.02 12.37 11.35
N SER A 153 20.11 13.13 10.26
CA SER A 153 20.00 14.59 10.30
C SER A 153 18.63 15.05 10.80
N PHE A 154 17.54 14.36 10.43
CA PHE A 154 16.22 14.65 10.97
C PHE A 154 16.19 14.50 12.51
N ILE A 155 16.82 13.44 13.04
CA ILE A 155 16.85 13.16 14.48
C ILE A 155 17.68 14.23 15.21
N GLU A 156 18.79 14.66 14.63
CA GLU A 156 19.64 15.74 15.16
C GLU A 156 18.90 17.08 15.15
N GLU A 157 18.26 17.45 14.04
CA GLU A 157 17.44 18.66 13.92
C GLU A 157 16.28 18.67 14.94
N PHE A 158 15.65 17.50 15.15
CA PHE A 158 14.59 17.35 16.15
C PHE A 158 15.12 17.53 17.58
N ASP A 159 16.31 17.01 17.88
CA ASP A 159 16.97 17.20 19.17
C ASP A 159 17.30 18.67 19.44
N ASP A 160 17.85 19.34 18.43
CA ASP A 160 18.17 20.77 18.47
C ASP A 160 16.91 21.62 18.66
N HIS A 161 15.81 21.31 17.95
CA HIS A 161 14.53 21.99 18.15
C HIS A 161 14.05 21.87 19.60
N MET A 162 14.08 20.65 20.18
CA MET A 162 13.66 20.49 21.57
C MET A 162 14.56 21.23 22.56
N LYS A 163 15.85 21.38 22.26
CA LYS A 163 16.84 22.04 23.12
C LYS A 163 16.76 23.56 23.02
N GLU A 164 16.80 24.09 21.81
CA GLU A 164 16.96 25.52 21.54
C GLU A 164 15.61 26.27 21.47
N VAL A 165 14.55 25.63 20.94
CA VAL A 165 13.23 26.26 20.81
C VAL A 165 12.38 25.99 22.05
N ASN A 166 12.28 24.73 22.47
CA ASN A 166 11.42 24.34 23.59
C ASN A 166 12.10 24.47 24.96
N GLY A 167 13.42 24.74 24.98
CA GLY A 167 14.20 24.89 26.21
C GLY A 167 14.29 23.62 27.06
N ASN A 168 14.12 22.43 26.46
CA ASN A 168 14.09 21.18 27.21
C ASN A 168 15.49 20.75 27.67
N SER A 169 15.60 20.38 28.94
CA SER A 169 16.77 19.67 29.46
C SER A 169 16.92 18.28 28.83
N SER A 170 18.11 17.67 28.96
CA SER A 170 18.35 16.30 28.44
C SER A 170 17.32 15.28 28.97
N GLY A 171 16.96 15.37 30.25
CA GLY A 171 15.92 14.51 30.84
C GLY A 171 14.54 14.72 30.23
N GLY A 172 14.25 15.94 29.77
CA GLY A 172 13.04 16.27 29.02
C GLY A 172 13.04 15.71 27.59
N ARG A 173 14.20 15.63 26.93
CA ARG A 173 14.34 15.19 25.52
C ARG A 173 14.36 13.67 25.37
N ASN A 174 15.06 12.96 26.24
CA ASN A 174 15.24 11.50 26.17
C ASN A 174 13.94 10.69 26.00
N PRO A 175 12.83 10.99 26.70
CA PRO A 175 11.57 10.28 26.51
C PRO A 175 11.01 10.41 25.09
N LYS A 176 11.19 11.56 24.43
CA LYS A 176 10.66 11.80 23.07
C LYS A 176 11.44 10.97 22.05
N HIS A 177 12.77 10.96 22.16
CA HIS A 177 13.63 10.08 21.36
C HIS A 177 13.31 8.60 21.57
N LYS A 178 13.11 8.18 22.82
CA LYS A 178 12.71 6.80 23.14
C LYS A 178 11.39 6.43 22.48
N ASN A 179 10.40 7.31 22.53
CA ASN A 179 9.10 7.08 21.91
C ASN A 179 9.19 6.99 20.39
N MET A 180 9.88 7.95 19.74
CA MET A 180 10.10 7.94 18.29
C MET A 180 10.81 6.64 17.86
N ARG A 181 11.87 6.25 18.55
CA ARG A 181 12.56 4.97 18.32
C ARG A 181 11.63 3.78 18.46
N THR A 182 10.76 3.77 19.47
CA THR A 182 9.81 2.67 19.70
C THR A 182 8.85 2.53 18.53
N VAL A 183 8.32 3.63 18.00
CA VAL A 183 7.42 3.60 16.84
C VAL A 183 8.16 3.13 15.58
N ILE A 184 9.39 3.60 15.35
CA ILE A 184 10.21 3.17 14.20
C ILE A 184 10.49 1.66 14.26
N LEU A 185 10.85 1.13 15.43
CA LEU A 185 11.07 -0.31 15.61
C LEU A 185 9.79 -1.12 15.37
N ASP A 186 8.62 -0.56 15.72
CA ASP A 186 7.34 -1.19 15.44
C ASP A 186 7.02 -1.18 13.94
N MET A 187 7.35 -0.10 13.21
CA MET A 187 7.25 -0.06 11.73
C MET A 187 8.06 -1.19 11.09
N LEU A 188 9.35 -1.29 11.46
CA LEU A 188 10.24 -2.33 10.95
C LEU A 188 9.72 -3.75 11.26
N LYS A 189 9.08 -3.96 12.42
CA LYS A 189 8.49 -5.25 12.79
C LYS A 189 7.29 -5.63 11.92
N HIS A 190 6.58 -4.65 11.36
CA HIS A 190 5.40 -4.86 10.53
C HIS A 190 5.70 -4.77 9.03
N ASP A 191 6.98 -4.82 8.63
CA ASP A 191 7.46 -4.68 7.25
C ASP A 191 6.89 -3.43 6.55
N ILE A 192 6.90 -2.33 7.31
CA ILE A 192 6.63 -0.97 6.86
C ILE A 192 7.98 -0.30 6.68
#